data_AF-A0A7J7FWH2-F1
#
_entry.id   AF-A0A7J7FWH2-F1
#
_cell.length_a   1.000
_cell.length_b   1.000
_cell.length_c   1.000
_cell.angle_alpha   90.00
_cell.angle_beta   90.00
_cell.angle_gamma   90.00
#
_symmetry.space_group_name_H-M   'P 1'
#
loop_
_entity.id
_entity.type
_entity.pdbx_description
1 polymer ?
#
loop_
_entity_poly.entity_id
_entity_poly.type
_entity_poly.pdbx_seq_one_letter_code
_entity_poly.pdbx_strand_id
1 'polypeptide(L)'
;MATRYWVVSLPVQNSASSLWTRLQQSISKRAFDTPIYRFNIPNLRVGTLDSPLALSDDLLKSNSFIEGVSHKIRRQIEELERVSGVVSSSLTVDGVSVDSYLTR
;
A
#
# COMPACT_ATOMS: atom_id res chain seq x y z
N MET A 1 5.05 -10.31 13.56
CA MET A 1 3.62 -10.19 13.17
C MET A 1 3.57 -9.44 11.85
N ALA A 2 2.82 -9.91 10.85
CA ALA A 2 2.69 -9.20 9.59
C ALA A 2 1.73 -8.02 9.77
N THR A 3 2.24 -6.79 9.62
CA THR A 3 1.42 -5.59 9.58
C THR A 3 0.54 -5.64 8.33
N ARG A 4 -0.77 -5.51 8.50
CA ARG A 4 -1.74 -5.52 7.39
C ARG A 4 -2.27 -4.11 7.18
N TYR A 5 -2.27 -3.67 5.93
CA TYR A 5 -2.83 -2.39 5.53
C TYR A 5 -4.07 -2.63 4.66
N TRP A 6 -5.05 -1.75 4.79
CA TRP A 6 -6.22 -1.72 3.93
C TRP A 6 -6.18 -0.45 3.10
N VAL A 7 -6.28 -0.61 1.78
CA VAL A 7 -6.38 0.51 0.85
C VAL A 7 -7.82 0.59 0.38
N VAL A 8 -8.42 1.77 0.50
CA VAL A 8 -9.80 2.04 0.07
C VAL A 8 -9.85 3.28 -0.79
N SER A 9 -10.70 3.25 -1.82
CA SER A 9 -11.02 4.41 -2.64
C SER A 9 -12.50 4.71 -2.48
N LEU A 10 -12.84 6.00 -2.35
CA LEU A 10 -14.19 6.48 -2.15
C LEU A 10 -14.47 7.60 -3.16
N PRO A 11 -15.64 7.60 -3.81
CA PRO A 11 -16.00 8.68 -4.73
C PRO A 11 -16.16 10.00 -3.97
N VAL A 12 -15.53 11.05 -4.49
CA VAL A 12 -15.67 12.40 -3.93
C VAL A 12 -16.99 12.99 -4.43
N GLN A 13 -17.96 13.16 -3.52
CA GLN A 13 -19.26 13.76 -3.86
C GLN A 13 -19.22 15.30 -3.78
N ASN A 14 -18.85 15.84 -2.62
CA ASN A 14 -18.82 17.29 -2.38
C ASN A 14 -17.39 17.84 -2.33
N SER A 15 -16.60 17.37 -1.35
CA SER A 15 -15.19 17.74 -1.23
C SER A 15 -14.39 16.60 -0.61
N ALA A 16 -13.12 16.47 -1.00
CA ALA A 16 -12.22 15.46 -0.44
C ALA A 16 -12.01 15.68 1.07
N SER A 17 -11.94 16.94 1.52
CA SER A 17 -11.79 17.30 2.93
C SER A 17 -12.99 16.85 3.76
N SER A 18 -14.22 17.12 3.30
CA SER A 18 -15.43 16.70 4.04
C SER A 18 -15.59 15.18 4.07
N LEU A 19 -15.27 14.50 2.95
CA LEU A 19 -15.28 13.04 2.88
C LEU A 19 -14.28 12.44 3.88
N TRP A 20 -13.06 13.00 3.94
CA TRP A 20 -12.01 12.59 4.86
C TRP A 20 -12.46 12.72 6.33
N THR A 21 -12.98 13.88 6.73
CA THR A 21 -13.45 14.10 8.10
C THR A 21 -14.57 13.13 8.46
N ARG A 22 -15.51 12.88 7.55
CA ARG A 22 -16.61 11.92 7.77
C ARG A 22 -16.11 10.49 7.91
N LEU A 23 -15.15 10.07 7.08
CA LEU A 23 -14.53 8.75 7.13
C LEU A 23 -13.83 8.55 8.49
N GLN A 24 -12.99 9.51 8.88
CA GLN A 24 -12.27 9.48 10.15
C GLN A 24 -13.24 9.38 11.33
N GLN A 25 -14.27 10.22 11.39
CA GLN A 25 -15.29 10.15 12.44
C GLN A 25 -16.03 8.80 12.48
N SER A 26 -16.31 8.20 11.33
CA SER A 26 -17.05 6.93 11.24
C SER A 26 -16.20 5.76 11.70
N ILE A 27 -14.92 5.74 11.34
CA ILE A 27 -13.97 4.72 11.79
C ILE A 27 -13.66 4.90 13.27
N SER A 28 -13.37 6.11 13.74
CA SER A 28 -13.06 6.36 15.16
C SER A 28 -14.19 5.95 16.11
N LYS A 29 -15.46 5.97 15.65
CA LYS A 29 -16.61 5.47 16.43
C LYS A 29 -16.64 3.96 16.62
N ARG A 30 -16.02 3.19 15.72
CA ARG A 30 -16.04 1.71 15.71
C ARG A 30 -14.70 1.08 16.05
N ALA A 31 -13.60 1.73 15.66
CA ALA A 31 -12.22 1.29 15.82
C ALA A 31 -11.33 2.54 16.00
N PHE A 32 -11.32 3.07 17.23
CA PHE A 32 -10.65 4.32 17.57
C PHE A 32 -9.12 4.26 17.47
N ASP A 33 -8.57 3.05 17.51
CA ASP A 33 -7.14 2.73 17.48
C ASP A 33 -6.62 2.40 16.07
N THR A 34 -7.49 2.46 15.05
CA THR A 34 -7.09 2.23 13.65
C THR A 34 -6.57 3.54 13.04
N PRO A 35 -5.26 3.66 12.75
CA PRO A 35 -4.73 4.84 12.09
C PRO A 35 -5.20 4.89 10.63
N ILE A 36 -5.40 6.11 10.12
CA ILE A 36 -5.89 6.36 8.75
C ILE A 36 -4.97 7.39 8.12
N TYR A 37 -4.51 7.10 6.91
CA TYR A 37 -3.61 7.95 6.14
C TYR A 37 -4.22 8.30 4.79
N ARG A 38 -3.87 9.47 4.25
CA ARG A 38 -4.24 9.83 2.88
C ARG A 38 -3.22 9.22 1.94
N PHE A 39 -3.69 8.68 0.83
CA PHE A 39 -2.82 8.15 -0.23
C PHE A 39 -2.93 9.05 -1.46
N ASN A 40 -1.86 9.78 -1.77
CA ASN A 40 -1.84 10.73 -2.87
C ASN A 40 -1.56 10.00 -4.19
N ILE A 41 -2.55 9.96 -5.08
CA ILE A 41 -2.39 9.41 -6.42
C ILE A 41 -2.10 10.58 -7.38
N PRO A 42 -1.00 10.54 -8.16
CA PRO A 42 -0.72 11.57 -9.15
C PRO A 42 -1.80 11.60 -10.24
N ASN A 43 -1.98 12.73 -10.90
CA ASN A 43 -2.89 12.82 -12.04
C ASN A 43 -2.35 11.98 -13.20
N LEU A 44 -3.00 10.84 -13.46
CA LEU A 44 -2.67 9.95 -14.57
C LEU A 44 -3.51 10.32 -15.80
N ARG A 45 -2.86 10.36 -16.98
CA ARG A 45 -3.59 10.51 -18.24
C ARG A 45 -4.29 9.19 -18.56
N VAL A 46 -5.61 9.23 -18.70
CA VAL A 46 -6.41 8.08 -19.14
C VAL A 46 -6.54 8.10 -20.67
N GLY A 47 -6.49 6.92 -21.29
CA GLY A 47 -6.67 6.74 -22.73
C GLY A 47 -8.14 6.76 -23.14
N THR A 48 -8.50 5.94 -24.13
CA THR A 48 -9.91 5.75 -24.54
C THR A 48 -10.68 4.92 -23.51
N LEU A 49 -12.02 4.92 -23.59
CA LEU A 49 -12.91 4.22 -22.63
C LEU A 49 -12.67 2.70 -22.54
N ASP A 50 -12.24 2.06 -23.63
CA ASP A 50 -11.94 0.61 -23.64
C ASP A 50 -10.58 0.28 -23.00
N SER A 51 -9.67 1.26 -22.94
CA SER A 51 -8.31 1.07 -22.41
C SER A 51 -8.29 0.70 -20.92
N PRO A 52 -9.11 1.28 -20.03
CA PRO A 52 -9.19 0.90 -18.61
C PRO A 52 -9.54 -0.56 -18.33
N LEU A 53 -10.37 -1.22 -19.17
CA LEU A 53 -10.78 -2.60 -18.93
C LEU A 53 -9.60 -3.56 -19.13
N ALA A 54 -8.93 -3.47 -20.28
CA ALA A 54 -7.72 -4.24 -20.55
C ALA A 54 -6.61 -3.91 -19.54
N LEU A 55 -6.46 -2.63 -19.19
CA LEU A 55 -5.48 -2.19 -18.20
C LEU A 55 -5.76 -2.76 -16.81
N SER A 56 -7.03 -2.92 -16.41
CA SER A 56 -7.39 -3.53 -15.12
C SER A 56 -6.85 -4.95 -14.99
N ASP A 57 -7.03 -5.78 -16.03
CA ASP A 57 -6.52 -7.15 -16.05
C ASP A 57 -4.99 -7.20 -16.00
N ASP A 58 -4.33 -6.31 -16.74
CA ASP A 58 -2.87 -6.24 -16.77
C ASP A 58 -2.28 -5.69 -15.47
N LEU A 59 -2.96 -4.77 -14.79
CA LEU A 59 -2.61 -4.31 -13.45
C LEU A 59 -2.74 -5.44 -12.42
N LEU A 60 -3.75 -6.30 -12.51
CA LEU A 60 -3.91 -7.47 -11.62
C LEU A 60 -2.78 -8.50 -11.80
N LYS A 61 -2.39 -8.78 -13.05
CA LYS A 61 -1.25 -9.66 -13.37
C LYS A 61 0.05 -9.05 -12.84
N SER A 62 0.27 -7.76 -13.11
CA SER A 62 1.46 -7.03 -12.66
C SER A 62 1.57 -7.00 -11.14
N ASN A 63 0.45 -6.76 -10.44
CA ASN A 63 0.41 -6.78 -8.98
C ASN A 63 0.83 -8.14 -8.42
N SER A 64 0.22 -9.23 -8.92
CA SER A 64 0.56 -10.59 -8.49
C SER A 64 2.03 -10.94 -8.74
N PHE A 65 2.56 -10.51 -9.89
CA PHE A 65 3.97 -10.71 -10.22
C PHE A 65 4.90 -9.94 -9.28
N ILE A 66 4.66 -8.64 -9.06
CA ILE A 66 5.46 -7.78 -8.20
C ILE A 66 5.44 -8.29 -6.75
N GLU A 67 4.27 -8.69 -6.24
CA GLU A 67 4.11 -9.29 -4.92
C GLU A 67 4.96 -10.57 -4.81
N GLY A 68 4.82 -11.49 -5.77
CA GLY A 68 5.59 -12.74 -5.80
C GLY A 68 7.11 -12.53 -5.84
N VAL A 69 7.59 -11.57 -6.64
CA VAL A 69 9.02 -11.22 -6.70
C VAL A 69 9.48 -10.59 -5.39
N SER A 70 8.73 -9.65 -4.82
CA SER A 70 9.06 -8.99 -3.56
C SER A 70 9.17 -9.99 -2.40
N HIS A 71 8.25 -10.96 -2.33
CA HIS A 71 8.31 -12.04 -1.34
C HIS A 71 9.52 -12.96 -1.52
N LYS A 72 9.90 -13.28 -2.77
CA LYS A 72 11.10 -14.09 -3.06
C LYS A 72 12.38 -13.35 -2.63
N ILE A 73 12.50 -12.06 -2.96
CA ILE A 73 13.65 -11.24 -2.57
C ILE A 73 13.76 -11.18 -1.04
N ARG A 74 12.66 -10.88 -0.34
CA ARG A 74 12.63 -10.87 1.13
C ARG A 74 13.15 -12.20 1.70
N ARG A 75 12.61 -13.33 1.23
CA ARG A 75 13.01 -14.66 1.72
C ARG A 75 14.50 -14.93 1.47
N GLN A 76 15.03 -14.53 0.32
CA GLN A 76 16.45 -14.70 0.02
C GLN A 76 17.33 -13.86 0.93
N ILE A 77 16.94 -12.62 1.24
CA ILE A 77 17.68 -11.77 2.18
C ILE A 77 17.66 -12.38 3.59
N GLU A 78 16.48 -12.79 4.09
CA GLU A 78 16.34 -13.45 5.39
C GLU A 78 17.21 -14.73 5.49
N GLU A 79 17.34 -15.48 4.40
CA GLU A 79 18.20 -16.65 4.32
C GLU A 79 19.70 -16.29 4.35
N LEU A 80 20.12 -15.25 3.63
CA LEU A 80 21.51 -14.78 3.63
C LEU A 80 21.93 -14.23 4.99
N GLU A 81 21.06 -13.46 5.66
CA GLU A 81 21.31 -12.97 7.03
C GLU A 81 21.45 -14.13 8.01
N ARG A 82 20.57 -15.13 7.92
CA ARG A 82 20.62 -16.34 8.75
C ARG A 82 21.95 -17.10 8.59
N VAL A 83 22.45 -17.24 7.36
CA VAL A 83 23.71 -17.96 7.08
C VAL A 83 24.94 -17.14 7.50
N SER A 84 24.90 -15.82 7.35
CA SER A 84 26.01 -14.92 7.68
C SER A 84 26.16 -14.64 9.18
N GLY A 85 25.17 -15.01 10.01
CA GLY A 85 25.18 -14.74 11.45
C GLY A 85 24.97 -13.25 11.79
N VAL A 86 24.62 -12.44 10.80
CA VAL A 86 24.24 -11.04 11.00
C VAL A 86 22.87 -11.00 11.69
N VAL A 87 22.72 -10.14 12.69
CA VAL A 87 21.41 -9.91 13.33
C VAL A 87 20.45 -9.38 12.28
N SER A 88 19.42 -10.15 11.96
CA SER A 88 18.41 -9.75 10.98
C SER A 88 17.82 -8.40 11.34
N SER A 89 17.99 -7.45 10.42
CA SER A 89 17.40 -6.13 10.53
C SER A 89 16.06 -6.11 9.79
N SER A 90 15.12 -5.27 10.23
CA SER A 90 13.88 -5.09 9.44
C SER A 90 14.23 -4.45 8.10
N LEU A 91 13.75 -5.03 6.99
CA LEU A 91 13.90 -4.42 5.67
C LEU A 91 13.33 -3.00 5.64
N THR A 92 14.04 -2.12 4.94
CA THR A 92 13.68 -0.72 4.75
C THR A 92 13.41 -0.41 3.28
N VAL A 93 12.67 0.66 3.03
CA VAL A 93 12.44 1.23 1.69
C VAL A 93 12.96 2.65 1.74
N ASP A 94 13.88 3.01 0.84
CA ASP A 94 14.53 4.33 0.80
C ASP A 94 15.11 4.77 2.18
N GLY A 95 15.65 3.81 2.94
CA GLY A 95 16.24 4.06 4.26
C GLY A 95 15.24 4.28 5.40
N VAL A 96 13.93 4.14 5.16
CA VAL A 96 12.89 4.23 6.21
C VAL A 96 12.15 2.90 6.38
N SER A 97 11.44 2.75 7.49
CA SER A 97 10.58 1.57 7.70
C SER A 97 9.46 1.51 6.66
N VAL A 98 8.97 0.31 6.36
CA VAL A 98 7.84 0.13 5.43
C VAL A 98 6.60 0.91 5.88
N ASP A 99 6.32 0.96 7.18
CA ASP A 99 5.22 1.74 7.75
C ASP A 99 5.39 3.24 7.46
N SER A 100 6.57 3.79 7.73
CA SER A 100 6.87 5.20 7.46
C SER A 100 6.87 5.52 5.96
N TYR A 101 7.22 4.57 5.09
CA TYR A 101 7.15 4.76 3.64
C TYR A 101 5.70 4.84 3.15
N LEU A 102 4.81 3.97 3.66
CA LEU A 102 3.41 3.89 3.22
C LEU A 102 2.51 5.00 3.78
N THR A 103 2.88 5.60 4.90
CA THR A 103 2.05 6.56 5.65
C THR A 103 2.44 8.03 5.42
N ARG A 104 3.41 8.27 4.54
CA ARG A 104 3.89 9.60 4.13
C ARG A 104 2.95 10.32 3.16
#